data_AF-A0A3Q1FDQ4-F1
#
_entry.id   AF-A0A3Q1FDQ4-F1
#
_cell.length_a   1.000
_cell.length_b   1.000
_cell.length_c   1.000
_cell.angle_alpha   90.00
_cell.angle_beta   90.00
_cell.angle_gamma   90.00
#
_symmetry.space_group_name_H-M   'P 1'
#
loop_
_entity.id
_entity.type
_entity.pdbx_description
1 polymer ?
#
loop_
_entity_poly.entity_id
_entity_poly.type
_entity_poly.pdbx_seq_one_letter_code
_entity_poly.pdbx_strand_id
1 'polypeptide(L)' 'CRTNPHMSCLLSLSTTFVLSLQRCDSSTNGTLYKYQARTLNGSCTVNLSDYQGKSVLIVNVATY' A
#
# COMPACT_ATOMS: atom_id res chain seq x y z
N CYS A 1 -5.14 -0.98 16.41
CA CYS A 1 -3.94 -0.17 16.67
C CYS A 1 -3.94 1.01 15.69
N ARG A 2 -4.16 2.28 16.00
CA ARG A 2 -4.18 3.10 17.20
C ARG A 2 -5.51 3.89 17.13
N THR A 3 -6.35 3.77 18.16
CA THR A 3 -7.68 4.39 18.21
C THR A 3 -7.56 5.91 18.29
N ASN A 4 -8.21 6.65 17.37
CA ASN A 4 -8.47 8.09 17.54
C ASN A 4 -9.98 8.34 17.38
N PRO A 5 -10.67 8.94 18.37
CA PRO A 5 -12.12 8.84 18.52
C PRO A 5 -12.82 10.15 18.09
N HIS A 6 -13.00 10.39 16.79
CA HIS A 6 -13.78 11.54 16.36
C HIS A 6 -14.69 11.30 15.15
N MET A 7 -15.27 10.10 15.07
CA MET A 7 -16.36 9.86 14.14
C MET A 7 -17.52 9.22 14.88
N SER A 8 -18.43 10.10 15.30
CA SER A 8 -19.69 9.82 15.96
C SER A 8 -20.50 8.82 15.15
N CYS A 9 -20.84 7.69 15.76
CA CYS A 9 -22.03 6.94 15.38
C CYS A 9 -22.58 6.22 16.63
N LEU A 10 -23.54 6.87 17.29
CA LEU A 10 -24.41 6.25 18.28
C LEU A 10 -25.44 5.39 17.52
N LEU A 11 -25.44 4.07 17.76
CA LEU A 11 -26.59 3.28 18.28
C LEU A 11 -26.57 1.80 17.84
N SER A 12 -26.75 0.96 18.86
CA SER A 12 -27.35 -0.38 18.88
C SER A 12 -26.49 -1.62 18.61
N LEU A 13 -26.82 -2.67 19.36
CA LEU A 13 -26.11 -3.90 19.67
C LEU A 13 -25.85 -4.83 18.46
N SER A 14 -24.56 -5.14 18.25
CA SER A 14 -23.93 -6.46 17.98
C SER A 14 -24.72 -7.49 17.14
N THR A 15 -24.26 -7.96 15.98
CA THR A 15 -22.91 -8.49 15.74
C THR A 15 -22.59 -8.44 14.23
N THR A 16 -21.98 -7.35 13.77
CA THR A 16 -21.46 -7.26 12.40
C THR A 16 -20.04 -7.80 12.38
N PHE A 17 -19.83 -8.89 11.64
CA PHE A 17 -18.50 -9.40 11.28
C PHE A 17 -17.73 -8.27 10.63
N VAL A 18 -16.78 -7.67 11.35
CA VAL A 18 -15.91 -6.64 10.80
C VAL A 18 -14.90 -7.35 9.90
N LEU A 19 -15.25 -7.50 8.62
CA LEU A 19 -14.25 -7.71 7.58
C LEU A 19 -13.32 -6.51 7.65
N SER A 20 -12.13 -6.71 8.22
CA SER A 20 -11.11 -5.68 8.34
C SER A 20 -10.64 -5.33 6.93
N LEU A 21 -11.35 -4.41 6.27
CA LEU A 21 -10.92 -3.79 5.02
C LEU A 21 -9.64 -3.03 5.34
N GLN A 22 -8.49 -3.61 4.99
CA GLN A 22 -7.23 -2.87 4.98
C GLN A 22 -7.38 -1.76 3.93
N ARG A 23 -7.75 -0.56 4.40
CA ARG A 23 -7.59 0.65 3.61
C ARG A 23 -6.15 1.12 3.75
N CYS A 24 -5.56 1.52 2.63
CA CYS A 24 -4.30 2.25 2.64
C CYS A 24 -4.48 3.52 3.45
N ASP A 25 -3.51 3.81 4.32
CA ASP A 25 -3.47 5.07 5.05
C ASP A 25 -3.08 6.20 4.09
N SER A 26 -4.07 6.96 3.61
CA SER A 26 -3.85 8.09 2.71
C SER A 26 -3.15 9.28 3.37
N SER A 27 -2.96 9.26 4.71
CA SER A 27 -2.20 10.29 5.42
C SER A 27 -0.68 10.10 5.30
N THR A 28 -0.25 8.89 4.91
CA THR A 28 1.17 8.63 4.66
C THR A 28 1.58 9.18 3.29
N ASN A 29 2.58 10.07 3.28
CA ASN A 29 3.17 10.63 2.05
C ASN A 29 4.19 9.66 1.39
N GLY A 30 4.12 8.37 1.75
CA GLY A 30 4.97 7.32 1.21
C GLY A 30 4.35 6.77 -0.06
N THR A 31 4.93 7.08 -1.23
CA THR A 31 4.50 6.51 -2.51
C THR A 31 5.62 5.65 -3.09
N LEU A 32 5.22 4.57 -3.78
CA LEU A 32 6.16 3.71 -4.50
C LEU A 32 6.97 4.49 -5.56
N TYR A 33 6.39 5.55 -6.10
CA TYR A 33 6.94 6.34 -7.20
C TYR A 33 8.21 7.13 -6.88
N LYS A 34 8.64 7.18 -5.61
CA LYS A 34 9.90 7.82 -5.20
C LYS A 34 11.10 6.87 -5.33
N TYR A 35 10.87 5.58 -5.56
CA TYR A 35 11.91 4.57 -5.60
C TYR A 35 12.29 4.22 -7.04
N GLN A 36 13.51 3.70 -7.18
CA GLN A 36 14.09 3.31 -8.45
C GLN A 36 14.78 1.95 -8.29
N ALA A 37 14.78 1.16 -9.35
CA ALA A 37 15.34 -0.18 -9.37
C ALA A 37 16.34 -0.31 -10.52
N ARG A 38 17.44 -1.03 -10.30
CA ARG A 38 18.32 -1.44 -11.40
C ARG A 38 17.74 -2.67 -12.06
N THR A 39 17.79 -2.71 -13.40
CA THR A 39 17.40 -3.90 -14.15
C THR A 39 18.35 -5.06 -13.84
N LEU A 40 17.91 -6.30 -14.07
CA LEU A 40 18.73 -7.49 -13.83
C LEU A 40 20.03 -7.49 -14.64
N ASN A 41 20.03 -6.91 -15.83
CA ASN A 41 21.22 -6.73 -16.67
C ASN A 41 22.14 -5.59 -16.18
N GLY A 42 21.76 -4.85 -15.14
CA GLY A 42 22.54 -3.74 -14.56
C GLY A 42 22.72 -2.52 -15.45
N SER A 43 22.32 -2.58 -16.72
CA SER A 43 22.55 -1.55 -17.73
C SER A 43 21.70 -0.29 -17.52
N CYS A 44 20.54 -0.43 -16.86
CA CYS A 44 19.56 0.63 -16.76
C CYS A 44 19.03 0.74 -15.33
N THR A 45 18.72 1.96 -14.92
CA THR A 45 17.92 2.23 -13.72
C THR A 45 16.53 2.64 -14.19
N VAL A 46 15.51 1.95 -13.70
CA VAL A 46 14.09 2.21 -13.97
C VAL A 46 13.51 2.97 -12.79
N ASN A 47 12.81 4.07 -13.07
CA ASN A 47 12.12 4.83 -12.04
C ASN A 47 10.71 4.27 -11.87
N LEU A 48 10.31 3.96 -10.63
CA LEU A 48 8.97 3.43 -10.39
C LEU A 48 7.89 4.49 -10.63
N SER A 49 8.25 5.78 -10.70
CA SER A 49 7.37 6.86 -11.16
C SER A 49 6.74 6.60 -12.52
N ASP A 50 7.43 5.86 -13.40
CA ASP A 50 6.97 5.59 -14.77
C ASP A 50 5.73 4.67 -14.79
N TYR A 51 5.43 4.04 -13.65
CA TYR A 51 4.27 3.18 -13.46
C TYR A 51 3.09 3.89 -12.75
N GLN A 52 3.11 5.23 -12.65
CA GLN A 52 1.96 5.98 -12.15
C GLN A 52 0.68 5.67 -12.93
N GLY A 53 -0.41 5.47 -12.19
CA GLY A 53 -1.71 5.10 -12.78
C GLY A 53 -1.82 3.64 -13.21
N LYS A 54 -0.79 2.81 -12.98
CA LYS A 54 -0.81 1.36 -13.26
C LYS A 54 -0.89 0.58 -11.95
N SER A 55 -1.50 -0.61 -12.01
CA SER A 55 -1.39 -1.59 -10.93
C SER A 55 -0.03 -2.29 -11.01
N VAL A 56 0.69 -2.36 -9.88
CA VAL A 56 2.06 -2.89 -9.81
C VAL A 56 2.10 -4.00 -8.77
N LEU A 57 2.60 -5.18 -9.16
CA LEU A 57 2.86 -6.31 -8.27
C LEU A 57 4.37 -6.45 -8.05
N ILE A 58 4.81 -6.37 -6.80
CA ILE A 58 6.21 -6.57 -6.42
C ILE A 58 6.36 -7.99 -5.88
N VAL A 59 7.26 -8.77 -6.48
CA VAL A 59 7.54 -10.16 -6.09
C VAL A 59 9.01 -10.28 -5.73
N ASN A 60 9.30 -10.80 -4.54
CA ASN A 60 10.65 -11.20 -4.15
C ASN A 60 10.95 -12.59 -4.75
N VAL A 61 12.02 -12.71 -5.52
CA VAL A 61 12.42 -13.95 -6.23
C VAL A 61 13.81 -14.41 -5.80
N ALA A 62 14.03 -15.73 -5.73
CA ALA A 62 15.34 -16.36 -5.49
C ALA A 62 15.44 -17.66 -6.30
N THR A 63 16.64 -18.01 -6.75
CA THR A 63 16.93 -19.25 -7.46
C THR A 63 17.63 -20.26 -6.53
N TYR A 64 17.46 -21.55 -6.80
CA TYR A 64 18.14 -22.64 -6.08
C TYR A 64 19.59 -22.81 -6.50
#